data_AF-A0A7C3C5A3-F1
#
_entry.id   AF-A0A7C3C5A3-F1
#
_cell.length_a   1.000
_cell.length_b   1.000
_cell.length_c   1.000
_cell.angle_alpha   90.00
_cell.angle_beta   90.00
_cell.angle_gamma   90.00
#
_symmetry.space_group_name_H-M   'P 1'
#
loop_
_entity.id
_entity.type
_entity.pdbx_description
1 polymer ?
#
loop_
_entity_poly.entity_id
_entity_poly.type
_entity_poly.pdbx_seq_one_letter_code
_entity_poly.pdbx_strand_id
1 'polypeptide(L)'
;MSYFLDRLEEDVESVSSSVYLPPDLSVNDIQQITLSSLPDTIIELAAGSLTGAVIFTGRESNTLVFPPFLLKEKVIFSDCTTEPLRELVAKDFIVGLVLVHLGTYAVGVCKGDVLVSSKVGTGLVHGRTRKGGSSSQRFQRRRENQAREFLERVCGHAREHLQPYEKTLDYLVYGGPHQTVLQLQKECLVLKTFEDRTLQTIDVPALKQKVLEAAVTRVWSSRVIEWGNEIEEV
;
A
#
# COMPACT_ATOMS: atom_id res chain seq x y z
N MET A 1 6.75 2.74 -13.43
CA MET A 1 7.78 1.80 -12.93
C MET A 1 8.73 1.39 -14.05
N SER A 2 8.25 0.79 -15.16
CA SER A 2 9.10 0.37 -16.30
C SER A 2 10.08 1.44 -16.75
N TYR A 3 9.60 2.63 -17.13
CA TYR A 3 10.43 3.76 -17.57
C TYR A 3 11.55 4.15 -16.58
N PHE A 4 11.31 4.01 -15.28
CA PHE A 4 12.31 4.33 -14.25
C PHE A 4 13.40 3.25 -14.18
N LEU A 5 13.02 1.97 -14.31
CA LEU A 5 13.97 0.86 -14.35
C LEU A 5 14.79 0.88 -15.65
N ASP A 6 14.15 1.22 -16.77
CA ASP A 6 14.81 1.39 -18.07
C ASP A 6 15.86 2.52 -17.99
N ARG A 7 15.52 3.65 -17.34
CA ARG A 7 16.48 4.75 -17.08
C ARG A 7 17.64 4.35 -16.17
N LEU A 8 17.39 3.57 -15.12
CA LEU A 8 18.46 3.06 -14.23
C LEU A 8 19.41 2.09 -14.95
N GLU A 9 18.94 1.38 -15.97
CA GLU A 9 19.74 0.50 -16.82
C GLU A 9 20.48 1.24 -17.94
N GLU A 10 19.94 2.36 -18.43
CA GLU A 10 20.67 3.22 -19.38
C GLU A 10 21.86 3.93 -18.70
N ASP A 11 21.74 4.20 -17.40
CA ASP A 11 22.78 4.79 -16.55
C ASP A 11 23.69 3.74 -15.85
N VAL A 12 23.83 2.52 -16.40
CA VAL A 12 24.61 1.40 -15.79
C VAL A 12 26.07 1.74 -15.51
N GLU A 13 26.67 2.69 -16.22
CA GLU A 13 28.05 3.15 -15.92
C GLU A 13 28.16 3.98 -14.64
N SER A 14 27.02 4.43 -14.09
CA SER A 14 26.94 5.24 -12.88
C SER A 14 26.52 4.47 -11.63
N VAL A 15 25.86 3.30 -11.72
CA VAL A 15 25.37 2.55 -10.55
C VAL A 15 26.33 1.42 -10.16
N SER A 16 26.84 1.48 -8.92
CA SER A 16 27.90 0.62 -8.40
C SER A 16 27.41 -0.60 -7.61
N SER A 17 26.18 -0.58 -7.10
CA SER A 17 25.58 -1.73 -6.42
C SER A 17 24.06 -1.61 -6.28
N SER A 18 23.40 -2.74 -6.06
CA SER A 18 21.97 -2.78 -5.72
C SER A 18 21.69 -3.71 -4.54
N VAL A 19 20.86 -3.25 -3.60
CA VAL A 19 20.56 -3.95 -2.35
C VAL A 19 19.05 -4.07 -2.20
N TYR A 20 18.57 -5.30 -2.05
CA TYR A 20 17.18 -5.65 -1.82
C TYR A 20 17.00 -6.03 -0.36
N LEU A 21 16.16 -5.27 0.33
CA LEU A 21 15.89 -5.38 1.76
C LEU A 21 14.43 -5.82 1.97
N PRO A 22 14.17 -7.02 2.50
CA PRO A 22 12.82 -7.39 2.92
C PRO A 22 12.34 -6.49 4.06
N PRO A 23 11.01 -6.44 4.30
CA PRO A 23 10.47 -5.77 5.48
C PRO A 23 10.96 -6.43 6.78
N ASP A 24 10.76 -5.75 7.90
CA ASP A 24 11.11 -6.18 9.27
C ASP A 24 12.61 -6.20 9.63
N LEU A 25 13.48 -5.64 8.76
CA LEU A 25 14.89 -5.44 9.10
C LEU A 25 15.06 -4.25 10.05
N SER A 26 15.88 -4.41 11.09
CA SER A 26 16.20 -3.32 12.00
C SER A 26 17.21 -2.33 11.39
N VAL A 27 17.23 -1.10 11.91
CA VAL A 27 18.22 -0.07 11.54
C VAL A 27 19.66 -0.62 11.62
N ASN A 28 19.97 -1.40 12.66
CA ASN A 28 21.29 -1.99 12.85
C ASN A 28 21.60 -3.05 11.78
N ASP A 29 20.62 -3.88 11.41
CA ASP A 29 20.81 -4.88 10.36
C ASP A 29 21.09 -4.18 9.03
N ILE A 30 20.34 -3.14 8.69
CA ILE A 30 20.53 -2.38 7.44
C ILE A 30 21.91 -1.69 7.40
N GLN A 31 22.36 -1.13 8.52
CA GLN A 31 23.70 -0.54 8.65
C GLN A 31 24.82 -1.57 8.44
N GLN A 32 24.66 -2.80 8.94
CA GLN A 32 25.65 -3.86 8.74
C GLN A 32 25.63 -4.41 7.31
N ILE A 33 24.47 -4.38 6.67
CA ILE A 33 24.27 -4.90 5.31
C ILE A 33 24.82 -3.94 4.27
N THR A 34 24.66 -2.65 4.49
CA THR A 34 25.02 -1.66 3.49
C THR A 34 26.51 -1.36 3.59
N LEU A 35 27.25 -1.63 2.51
CA LEU A 35 28.69 -1.43 2.43
C LEU A 35 29.10 0.07 2.42
N SER A 36 28.13 0.98 2.28
CA SER A 36 28.31 2.43 2.24
C SER A 36 27.63 3.12 3.42
N SER A 37 28.20 4.23 3.88
CA SER A 37 27.61 5.16 4.85
C SER A 37 26.32 5.77 4.28
N LEU A 38 25.17 5.12 4.48
CA LEU A 38 23.87 5.68 4.14
C LEU A 38 23.49 6.75 5.18
N PRO A 39 22.82 7.85 4.77
CA PRO A 39 22.25 8.79 5.73
C PRO A 39 21.25 8.09 6.67
N ASP A 40 21.27 8.44 7.95
CA ASP A 40 20.37 7.85 8.96
C ASP A 40 18.90 7.94 8.55
N THR A 41 18.50 9.05 7.91
CA THR A 41 17.14 9.24 7.38
C THR A 41 16.74 8.16 6.38
N ILE A 42 17.65 7.71 5.52
CA ILE A 42 17.38 6.66 4.52
C ILE A 42 17.24 5.30 5.20
N ILE A 43 18.05 5.03 6.22
CA ILE A 43 18.00 3.78 6.99
C ILE A 43 16.68 3.70 7.77
N GLU A 44 16.27 4.78 8.43
CA GLU A 44 14.99 4.85 9.13
C GLU A 44 13.81 4.63 8.18
N LEU A 45 13.85 5.24 7.00
CA LEU A 45 12.82 5.07 5.97
C LEU A 45 12.77 3.64 5.43
N ALA A 46 13.92 2.99 5.24
CA ALA A 46 14.00 1.60 4.79
C ALA A 46 13.48 0.63 5.87
N ALA A 47 13.90 0.81 7.13
CA ALA A 47 13.46 0.00 8.27
C ALA A 47 11.96 0.15 8.56
N GLY A 48 11.39 1.34 8.33
CA GLY A 48 9.96 1.61 8.52
C GLY A 48 9.06 1.11 7.39
N SER A 49 9.61 0.49 6.34
CA SER A 49 8.82 0.02 5.19
C SER A 49 8.12 -1.31 5.46
N LEU A 50 6.81 -1.35 5.17
CA LEU A 50 6.00 -2.57 5.25
C LEU A 50 6.18 -3.50 4.05
N THR A 51 6.69 -3.01 2.92
CA THR A 51 6.91 -3.81 1.70
C THR A 51 8.38 -4.16 1.48
N GLY A 52 9.28 -3.59 2.29
CA GLY A 52 10.72 -3.63 2.07
C GLY A 52 11.23 -2.42 1.30
N ALA A 53 12.51 -2.43 0.96
CA ALA A 53 13.21 -1.33 0.31
C ALA A 53 14.23 -1.87 -0.67
N VAL A 54 14.42 -1.17 -1.79
CA VAL A 54 15.50 -1.43 -2.74
C VAL A 54 16.37 -0.19 -2.81
N ILE A 55 17.68 -0.36 -2.65
CA ILE A 55 18.65 0.73 -2.71
C ILE A 55 19.54 0.49 -3.91
N PHE A 56 19.58 1.45 -4.82
CA PHE A 56 20.53 1.53 -5.92
C PHE A 56 21.57 2.59 -5.55
N THR A 57 22.83 2.18 -5.41
CA THR A 57 23.93 3.08 -5.07
C THR A 57 24.71 3.41 -6.32
N GLY A 58 24.75 4.68 -6.70
CA GLY A 58 25.51 5.17 -7.84
C GLY A 58 26.66 6.10 -7.46
N ARG A 59 27.41 6.51 -8.48
CA ARG A 59 28.56 7.41 -8.40
C ARG A 59 28.12 8.84 -8.14
N GLU A 60 27.07 9.29 -8.84
CA GLU A 60 26.55 10.66 -8.72
C GLU A 60 25.32 10.75 -7.81
N SER A 61 24.44 9.75 -7.87
CA SER A 61 23.21 9.71 -7.09
C SER A 61 22.92 8.30 -6.60
N ASN A 62 22.21 8.25 -5.48
CA ASN A 62 21.65 7.03 -4.93
C ASN A 62 20.13 7.12 -4.99
N THR A 63 19.49 5.95 -5.12
CA THR A 63 18.05 5.87 -5.20
C THR A 63 17.50 4.80 -4.28
N LEU A 64 16.47 5.16 -3.52
CA LEU A 64 15.71 4.29 -2.64
C LEU A 64 14.32 4.10 -3.25
N VAL A 65 13.96 2.86 -3.50
CA VAL A 65 12.68 2.45 -4.09
C VAL A 65 11.92 1.62 -3.07
N PHE A 66 10.67 2.00 -2.83
CA PHE A 66 9.72 1.19 -2.08
C PHE A 66 8.90 0.36 -3.07
N PRO A 67 9.08 -0.96 -3.11
CA PRO A 67 8.32 -1.82 -4.00
C PRO A 67 6.83 -1.80 -3.62
N PRO A 68 5.92 -2.02 -4.60
CA PRO A 68 4.48 -2.01 -4.33
C PRO A 68 4.03 -3.26 -3.56
N PHE A 69 4.83 -4.32 -3.58
CA PHE A 69 4.57 -5.62 -2.96
C PHE A 69 5.76 -6.05 -2.10
N LEU A 70 5.55 -7.01 -1.20
CA LEU A 70 6.58 -7.48 -0.27
C LEU A 70 7.76 -8.14 -1.00
N LEU A 71 8.97 -7.71 -0.66
CA LEU A 71 10.20 -8.44 -0.98
C LEU A 71 10.33 -9.66 -0.05
N LYS A 72 10.63 -10.81 -0.65
CA LYS A 72 10.74 -12.08 0.10
C LYS A 72 12.13 -12.35 0.62
N GLU A 73 13.14 -11.94 -0.14
CA GLU A 73 14.52 -12.32 0.11
C GLU A 73 15.41 -11.08 0.13
N LYS A 74 16.41 -11.15 1.00
CA LYS A 74 17.51 -10.20 1.02
C LYS A 74 18.52 -10.60 -0.04
N VAL A 75 18.83 -9.70 -0.97
CA VAL A 75 19.80 -9.95 -2.02
C VAL A 75 20.69 -8.71 -2.21
N ILE A 76 21.99 -8.93 -2.39
CA ILE A 76 22.97 -7.88 -2.62
C ILE A 76 23.67 -8.19 -3.94
N PHE A 77 23.70 -7.22 -4.83
CA PHE A 77 24.36 -7.32 -6.11
C PHE A 77 25.47 -6.25 -6.20
N SER A 78 26.59 -6.63 -6.81
CA SER A 78 27.74 -5.75 -7.07
C SER A 78 27.58 -4.93 -8.36
N ASP A 79 26.39 -4.96 -8.96
CA ASP A 79 26.00 -4.26 -10.18
C ASP A 79 24.56 -3.73 -10.06
N CYS A 80 24.14 -2.94 -11.05
CA CYS A 80 22.79 -2.40 -11.17
C CYS A 80 21.81 -3.48 -11.64
N THR A 81 21.50 -4.45 -10.78
CA THR A 81 20.54 -5.51 -11.10
C THR A 81 19.13 -5.07 -10.74
N THR A 82 18.31 -4.80 -11.76
CA THR A 82 16.88 -4.43 -11.67
C THR A 82 15.93 -5.63 -11.82
N GLU A 83 16.45 -6.78 -12.28
CA GLU A 83 15.67 -7.97 -12.63
C GLU A 83 14.72 -8.45 -11.51
N PRO A 84 15.14 -8.59 -10.23
CA PRO A 84 14.24 -9.00 -9.16
C PRO A 84 13.05 -8.04 -8.98
N LEU A 85 13.26 -6.74 -9.20
CA LEU A 85 12.18 -5.75 -9.12
C LEU A 85 11.25 -5.84 -10.34
N ARG A 86 11.79 -6.13 -11.54
CA ARG A 86 11.00 -6.37 -12.75
C ARG A 86 10.13 -7.60 -12.61
N GLU A 87 10.70 -8.71 -12.15
CA GLU A 87 9.95 -9.95 -11.91
C GLU A 87 8.84 -9.75 -10.87
N LEU A 88 9.12 -9.00 -9.80
CA LEU A 88 8.12 -8.67 -8.79
C LEU A 88 6.94 -7.88 -9.38
N VAL A 89 7.21 -6.87 -10.21
CA VAL A 89 6.16 -6.01 -10.80
C VAL A 89 5.45 -6.70 -11.97
N ALA A 90 6.12 -7.60 -12.69
CA ALA A 90 5.55 -8.38 -13.79
C ALA A 90 4.61 -9.50 -13.32
N LYS A 91 4.64 -9.85 -12.03
CA LYS A 91 3.77 -10.88 -11.48
C LYS A 91 2.32 -10.40 -11.36
N ASP A 92 1.40 -11.18 -11.91
CA ASP A 92 -0.05 -10.98 -11.78
C ASP A 92 -0.57 -11.38 -10.39
N PHE A 93 -0.26 -10.56 -9.38
CA PHE A 93 -0.82 -10.72 -8.04
C PHE A 93 -2.34 -10.56 -8.05
N ILE A 94 -3.03 -11.37 -7.26
CA ILE A 94 -4.45 -11.21 -6.98
C ILE A 94 -4.61 -10.36 -5.73
N VAL A 95 -5.08 -9.13 -5.92
CA VAL A 95 -5.21 -8.13 -4.85
C VAL A 95 -6.68 -7.77 -4.61
N GLY A 96 -7.08 -7.86 -3.35
CA GLY A 96 -8.38 -7.41 -2.87
C GLY A 96 -8.33 -5.93 -2.51
N LEU A 97 -9.39 -5.19 -2.84
CA LEU A 97 -9.55 -3.78 -2.52
C LEU A 97 -10.81 -3.60 -1.70
N VAL A 98 -10.68 -2.98 -0.53
CA VAL A 98 -11.80 -2.60 0.34
C VAL A 98 -11.68 -1.13 0.69
N LEU A 99 -12.31 -0.30 -0.13
CA LEU A 99 -12.31 1.15 0.01
C LEU A 99 -13.62 1.58 0.68
N VAL A 100 -13.53 2.35 1.76
CA VAL A 100 -14.69 2.76 2.54
C VAL A 100 -14.60 4.21 2.99
N HIS A 101 -15.66 4.96 2.71
CA HIS A 101 -15.96 6.26 3.31
C HIS A 101 -17.35 6.18 3.91
N LEU A 102 -17.64 6.83 5.02
CA LEU A 102 -19.00 6.79 5.58
C LEU A 102 -20.02 7.31 4.55
N GLY A 103 -20.84 6.40 4.04
CA GLY A 103 -21.85 6.66 3.01
C GLY A 103 -21.48 6.24 1.58
N THR A 104 -20.24 5.82 1.30
CA THR A 104 -19.84 5.26 -0.01
C THR A 104 -18.80 4.15 0.16
N TYR A 105 -18.85 3.12 -0.66
CA TYR A 105 -17.85 2.04 -0.60
C TYR A 105 -17.54 1.52 -2.00
N ALA A 106 -16.36 0.93 -2.12
CA ALA A 106 -15.96 0.14 -3.28
C ALA A 106 -15.21 -1.10 -2.79
N VAL A 107 -15.67 -2.27 -3.20
CA VAL A 107 -14.98 -3.54 -3.01
C VAL A 107 -14.59 -4.07 -4.38
N GLY A 108 -13.40 -4.62 -4.52
CA GLY A 108 -13.03 -5.30 -5.75
C GLY A 108 -11.90 -6.30 -5.57
N VAL A 109 -11.67 -7.08 -6.61
CA VAL A 109 -10.52 -7.96 -6.76
C VAL A 109 -9.91 -7.66 -8.12
N CYS A 110 -8.63 -7.37 -8.14
CA CYS A 110 -7.84 -7.28 -9.35
C CYS A 110 -6.84 -8.44 -9.43
N LYS A 111 -6.56 -8.87 -10.65
CA LYS A 111 -5.48 -9.80 -10.98
C LYS A 111 -4.55 -9.07 -11.93
N GLY A 112 -3.34 -8.74 -11.47
CA GLY A 112 -2.50 -7.77 -12.16
C GLY A 112 -3.22 -6.42 -12.27
N ASP A 113 -3.25 -5.86 -13.47
CA ASP A 113 -3.94 -4.60 -13.77
C ASP A 113 -5.44 -4.76 -14.10
N VAL A 114 -5.95 -5.99 -14.17
CA VAL A 114 -7.34 -6.27 -14.58
C VAL A 114 -8.25 -6.43 -13.35
N LEU A 115 -9.34 -5.65 -13.31
CA LEU A 115 -10.39 -5.78 -12.31
C LEU A 115 -11.33 -6.95 -12.68
N VAL A 116 -11.28 -8.04 -11.91
CA VAL A 116 -12.05 -9.27 -12.19
C VAL A 116 -13.37 -9.36 -11.43
N SER A 117 -13.51 -8.58 -10.35
CA SER A 117 -14.70 -8.54 -9.51
C SER A 117 -14.81 -7.16 -8.89
N SER A 118 -15.99 -6.54 -8.91
CA SER A 118 -16.16 -5.26 -8.22
C SER A 118 -17.60 -4.96 -7.84
N LYS A 119 -17.74 -4.17 -6.78
CA LYS A 119 -18.98 -3.58 -6.31
C LYS A 119 -18.70 -2.20 -5.78
N VAL A 120 -19.38 -1.23 -6.36
CA VAL A 120 -19.42 0.15 -5.85
C VAL A 120 -20.83 0.43 -5.38
N GLY A 121 -20.95 1.11 -4.25
CA GLY A 121 -22.25 1.44 -3.69
C GLY A 121 -22.21 2.65 -2.78
N THR A 122 -23.41 3.14 -2.48
CA THR A 122 -23.62 4.24 -1.55
C THR A 122 -24.52 3.78 -0.41
N GLY A 123 -24.54 4.56 0.67
CA GLY A 123 -25.41 4.38 1.82
C GLY A 123 -25.70 5.72 2.47
N LEU A 124 -26.89 5.86 3.04
CA LEU A 124 -27.32 7.11 3.66
C LEU A 124 -26.84 7.17 5.11
N VAL A 125 -25.66 7.75 5.33
CA VAL A 125 -25.18 8.10 6.67
C VAL A 125 -25.28 9.61 6.83
N HIS A 126 -26.13 10.08 7.73
CA HIS A 126 -26.35 11.52 7.91
C HIS A 126 -25.08 12.20 8.45
N GLY A 127 -24.81 13.43 8.01
CA GLY A 127 -23.67 14.23 8.47
C GLY A 127 -23.80 14.66 9.94
N ARG A 128 -22.71 15.21 10.52
CA ARG A 128 -22.72 15.68 11.92
C ARG A 128 -23.56 16.95 12.05
N THR A 129 -24.53 16.97 12.95
CA THR A 129 -25.34 18.16 13.22
C THR A 129 -24.51 19.17 14.02
N ARG A 130 -24.42 20.41 13.54
CA ARG A 130 -23.62 21.48 14.19
C ARG A 130 -24.36 22.18 15.35
N LYS A 131 -25.67 21.97 15.47
CA LYS A 131 -26.50 22.58 16.53
C LYS A 131 -26.55 21.68 17.76
N GLY A 132 -26.11 22.20 18.91
CA GLY A 132 -26.26 21.58 20.22
C GLY A 132 -27.71 21.66 20.74
N GLY A 133 -28.07 20.77 21.66
CA GLY A 133 -29.40 20.74 22.28
C GLY A 133 -29.70 19.38 22.94
N SER A 134 -30.84 19.30 23.64
CA SER A 134 -31.30 18.08 24.34
C SER A 134 -31.50 16.87 23.43
N SER A 135 -31.65 17.08 22.12
CA SER A 135 -31.76 16.03 21.10
C SER A 135 -30.43 15.58 20.50
N SER A 136 -29.31 16.29 20.80
CA SER A 136 -27.98 16.00 20.25
C SER A 136 -27.55 14.55 20.49
N GLN A 137 -27.73 14.04 21.72
CA GLN A 137 -27.37 12.66 22.06
C GLN A 137 -28.18 11.61 21.27
N ARG A 138 -29.47 11.87 20.99
CA ARG A 138 -30.30 10.97 20.18
C ARG A 138 -29.86 10.96 18.73
N PHE A 139 -29.51 12.11 18.16
CA PHE A 139 -28.99 12.20 16.80
C PHE A 139 -27.63 11.52 16.66
N GLN A 140 -26.75 11.67 17.65
CA GLN A 140 -25.46 10.99 17.66
C GLN A 140 -25.64 9.47 17.65
N ARG A 141 -26.45 8.91 18.56
CA ARG A 141 -26.74 7.46 18.59
C ARG A 141 -27.34 6.94 17.29
N ARG A 142 -28.28 7.69 16.68
CA ARG A 142 -28.86 7.33 15.37
C ARG A 142 -27.79 7.27 14.28
N ARG A 143 -26.86 8.23 14.24
CA ARG A 143 -25.75 8.24 13.27
C ARG A 143 -24.79 7.08 13.49
N GLU A 144 -24.46 6.76 14.75
CA GLU A 144 -23.62 5.60 15.09
C GLU A 144 -24.27 4.29 14.63
N ASN A 145 -25.59 4.13 14.82
CA ASN A 145 -26.31 2.97 14.32
C ASN A 145 -26.33 2.92 12.79
N GLN A 146 -26.60 4.05 12.10
CA GLN A 146 -26.53 4.13 10.63
C GLN A 146 -25.14 3.77 10.09
N ALA A 147 -24.08 4.22 10.76
CA ALA A 147 -22.71 3.90 10.38
C ALA A 147 -22.44 2.39 10.54
N ARG A 148 -22.90 1.77 11.64
CA ARG A 148 -22.76 0.33 11.87
C ARG A 148 -23.51 -0.48 10.82
N GLU A 149 -24.78 -0.18 10.58
CA GLU A 149 -25.59 -0.84 9.53
C GLU A 149 -24.95 -0.70 8.15
N PHE A 150 -24.37 0.47 7.87
CA PHE A 150 -23.61 0.70 6.65
C PHE A 150 -22.40 -0.23 6.54
N LEU A 151 -21.57 -0.32 7.59
CA LEU A 151 -20.36 -1.14 7.61
C LEU A 151 -20.67 -2.64 7.60
N GLU A 152 -21.72 -3.10 8.27
CA GLU A 152 -22.19 -4.49 8.20
C GLU A 152 -22.56 -4.88 6.76
N ARG A 153 -23.24 -3.99 6.03
CA ARG A 153 -23.53 -4.20 4.61
C ARG A 153 -22.28 -4.21 3.74
N VAL A 154 -21.31 -3.31 4.01
CA VAL A 154 -20.01 -3.32 3.33
C VAL A 154 -19.29 -4.65 3.57
N CYS A 155 -19.31 -5.17 4.81
CA CYS A 155 -18.75 -6.48 5.15
C CYS A 155 -19.44 -7.62 4.38
N GLY A 156 -20.77 -7.53 4.19
CA GLY A 156 -21.51 -8.48 3.34
C GLY A 156 -20.98 -8.53 1.91
N HIS A 157 -20.77 -7.37 1.29
CA HIS A 157 -20.19 -7.29 -0.06
C HIS A 157 -18.70 -7.67 -0.09
N ALA A 158 -17.92 -7.29 0.92
CA ALA A 158 -16.54 -7.75 1.06
C ALA A 158 -16.46 -9.28 1.06
N ARG A 159 -17.34 -9.94 1.83
CA ARG A 159 -17.45 -11.40 1.83
C ARG A 159 -17.79 -11.94 0.45
N GLU A 160 -18.86 -11.44 -0.17
CA GLU A 160 -19.34 -11.89 -1.48
C GLU A 160 -18.24 -11.85 -2.55
N HIS A 161 -17.44 -10.78 -2.57
CA HIS A 161 -16.43 -10.57 -3.61
C HIS A 161 -15.05 -11.15 -3.27
N LEU A 162 -14.67 -11.27 -1.99
CA LEU A 162 -13.34 -11.74 -1.58
C LEU A 162 -13.31 -13.24 -1.25
N GLN A 163 -14.39 -13.81 -0.70
CA GLN A 163 -14.43 -15.21 -0.28
C GLN A 163 -14.11 -16.21 -1.42
N PRO A 164 -14.53 -15.99 -2.69
CA PRO A 164 -14.12 -16.87 -3.80
C PRO A 164 -12.61 -16.95 -4.00
N TYR A 165 -11.86 -15.95 -3.55
CA TYR A 165 -10.42 -15.83 -3.71
C TYR A 165 -9.66 -16.11 -2.40
N GLU A 166 -10.30 -16.59 -1.33
CA GLU A 166 -9.69 -16.72 0.00
C GLU A 166 -8.32 -17.45 0.01
N LYS A 167 -8.20 -18.50 -0.80
CA LYS A 167 -6.98 -19.32 -0.91
C LYS A 167 -5.95 -18.76 -1.89
N THR A 168 -6.36 -17.89 -2.81
CA THR A 168 -5.53 -17.40 -3.92
C THR A 168 -5.21 -15.92 -3.81
N LEU A 169 -5.87 -15.19 -2.92
CA LEU A 169 -5.63 -13.77 -2.67
C LEU A 169 -4.22 -13.60 -2.10
N ASP A 170 -3.37 -12.89 -2.84
CA ASP A 170 -2.01 -12.59 -2.41
C ASP A 170 -2.03 -11.46 -1.37
N TYR A 171 -2.81 -10.41 -1.64
CA TYR A 171 -2.84 -9.20 -0.81
C TYR A 171 -4.23 -8.59 -0.65
N LEU A 172 -4.43 -7.87 0.45
CA LEU A 172 -5.62 -7.07 0.72
C LEU A 172 -5.22 -5.62 1.02
N VAL A 173 -5.85 -4.67 0.32
CA VAL A 173 -5.61 -3.25 0.50
C VAL A 173 -6.90 -2.58 0.99
N TYR A 174 -6.78 -1.86 2.10
CA TYR A 174 -7.84 -0.98 2.57
C TYR A 174 -7.64 0.43 2.04
N GLY A 175 -8.73 1.18 1.93
CA GLY A 175 -8.61 2.61 1.70
C GLY A 175 -9.74 3.44 2.26
N GLY A 176 -9.42 4.69 2.59
CA GLY A 176 -10.34 5.66 3.18
C GLY A 176 -9.93 6.09 4.59
N PRO A 177 -10.82 6.80 5.32
CA PRO A 177 -10.47 7.39 6.60
C PRO A 177 -10.11 6.30 7.62
N HIS A 178 -8.95 6.46 8.28
CA HIS A 178 -8.39 5.48 9.22
C HIS A 178 -9.42 4.94 10.24
N GLN A 179 -10.20 5.85 10.85
CA GLN A 179 -11.23 5.47 11.82
C GLN A 179 -12.33 4.58 11.22
N THR A 180 -12.71 4.80 9.96
CA THR A 180 -13.72 4.00 9.26
C THR A 180 -13.17 2.62 8.88
N VAL A 181 -11.92 2.56 8.42
CA VAL A 181 -11.23 1.29 8.11
C VAL A 181 -11.10 0.43 9.37
N LEU A 182 -10.63 1.00 10.49
CA LEU A 182 -10.51 0.28 11.76
C LEU A 182 -11.87 -0.24 12.25
N GLN A 183 -12.93 0.55 12.12
CA GLN A 183 -14.26 0.12 12.51
C GLN A 183 -14.73 -1.05 11.64
N LEU A 184 -14.50 -0.99 10.32
CA LEU A 184 -14.84 -2.07 9.40
C LEU A 184 -14.08 -3.37 9.73
N GLN A 185 -12.77 -3.29 9.98
CA GLN A 185 -11.94 -4.44 10.37
C GLN A 185 -12.42 -5.07 11.69
N LYS A 186 -12.85 -4.24 12.64
CA LYS A 186 -13.39 -4.72 13.92
C LYS A 186 -14.72 -5.46 13.75
N GLU A 187 -15.62 -4.94 12.92
CA GLU A 187 -16.97 -5.46 12.72
C GLU A 187 -17.03 -6.63 11.73
N CYS A 188 -16.06 -6.74 10.81
CA CYS A 188 -16.08 -7.73 9.74
C CYS A 188 -15.11 -8.89 9.97
N LEU A 189 -15.63 -10.04 10.40
CA LEU A 189 -14.82 -11.23 10.66
C LEU A 189 -14.10 -11.79 9.42
N VAL A 190 -14.69 -11.66 8.24
CA VAL A 190 -14.10 -12.17 6.99
C VAL A 190 -12.78 -11.47 6.68
N LEU A 191 -12.69 -10.19 7.00
CA LEU A 191 -11.48 -9.40 6.77
C LEU A 191 -10.33 -9.82 7.69
N LYS A 192 -10.61 -10.41 8.85
CA LYS A 192 -9.59 -10.94 9.77
C LYS A 192 -8.87 -12.16 9.20
N THR A 193 -9.52 -12.90 8.30
CA THR A 193 -8.89 -14.03 7.60
C THR A 193 -7.74 -13.59 6.69
N PHE A 194 -7.66 -12.30 6.34
CA PHE A 194 -6.67 -11.73 5.44
C PHE A 194 -5.71 -10.76 6.14
N GLU A 195 -5.72 -10.71 7.47
CA GLU A 195 -4.93 -9.76 8.26
C GLU A 195 -3.42 -9.95 8.04
N ASP A 196 -2.99 -11.20 7.83
CA ASP A 196 -1.63 -11.61 7.47
C ASP A 196 -1.17 -11.16 6.07
N ARG A 197 -2.12 -10.77 5.20
CA ARG A 197 -1.88 -10.40 3.80
C ARG A 197 -2.23 -8.94 3.52
N THR A 198 -2.38 -8.13 4.56
CA THR A 198 -2.81 -6.74 4.43
C THR A 198 -1.62 -5.84 4.07
N LEU A 199 -1.75 -5.08 2.98
CA LEU A 199 -0.79 -4.03 2.59
C LEU A 199 -1.16 -2.68 3.22
N GLN A 200 -0.30 -1.68 3.01
CA GLN A 200 -0.53 -0.32 3.51
C GLN A 200 -1.90 0.22 3.05
N THR A 201 -2.63 0.82 3.99
CA THR A 201 -3.89 1.51 3.68
C THR A 201 -3.64 2.71 2.78
N ILE A 202 -4.39 2.82 1.69
CA ILE A 202 -4.30 3.95 0.76
C ILE A 202 -5.33 5.02 1.12
N ASP A 203 -4.90 6.28 1.08
CA ASP A 203 -5.86 7.38 1.11
C ASP A 203 -6.53 7.50 -0.27
N VAL A 204 -7.85 7.54 -0.28
CA VAL A 204 -8.64 7.60 -1.50
C VAL A 204 -9.71 8.67 -1.35
N PRO A 205 -9.98 9.47 -2.39
CA PRO A 205 -11.06 10.45 -2.36
C PRO A 205 -12.43 9.76 -2.38
N ALA A 206 -13.50 10.55 -2.34
CA ALA A 206 -14.88 10.05 -2.36
C ALA A 206 -15.12 9.05 -3.50
N LEU A 207 -15.69 7.89 -3.16
CA LEU A 207 -15.62 6.69 -3.97
C LEU A 207 -16.62 6.70 -5.14
N LYS A 208 -16.08 6.52 -6.35
CA LYS A 208 -16.80 6.22 -7.60
C LYS A 208 -16.07 5.07 -8.32
N GLN A 209 -16.66 4.47 -9.35
CA GLN A 209 -16.01 3.38 -10.09
C GLN A 209 -14.64 3.76 -10.69
N LYS A 210 -14.51 4.99 -11.22
CA LYS A 210 -13.21 5.53 -11.67
C LYS A 210 -12.14 5.58 -10.56
N VAL A 211 -12.55 5.65 -9.29
CA VAL A 211 -11.63 5.65 -8.14
C VAL A 211 -11.11 4.24 -7.88
N LEU A 212 -11.87 3.19 -8.22
CA LEU A 212 -11.40 1.82 -8.07
C LEU A 212 -10.29 1.50 -9.10
N GLU A 213 -10.47 1.91 -10.35
CA GLU A 213 -9.43 1.78 -11.39
C GLU A 213 -8.16 2.57 -11.00
N ALA A 214 -8.32 3.82 -10.54
CA ALA A 214 -7.20 4.62 -10.05
C ALA A 214 -6.53 4.00 -8.81
N ALA A 215 -7.30 3.33 -7.93
CA ALA A 215 -6.76 2.63 -6.78
C ALA A 215 -5.91 1.41 -7.20
N VAL A 216 -6.32 0.66 -8.23
CA VAL A 216 -5.48 -0.42 -8.81
C VAL A 216 -4.15 0.18 -9.26
N THR A 217 -4.15 1.25 -10.06
CA THR A 217 -2.90 1.91 -10.48
C THR A 217 -2.06 2.37 -9.28
N ARG A 218 -2.69 2.86 -8.22
CA ARG A 218 -1.99 3.31 -7.01
C ARG A 218 -1.36 2.16 -6.24
N VAL A 219 -2.01 1.00 -6.16
CA VAL A 219 -1.44 -0.19 -5.50
C VAL A 219 -0.18 -0.67 -6.21
N TRP A 220 -0.13 -0.60 -7.55
CA TRP A 220 1.04 -0.95 -8.35
C TRP A 220 2.10 0.17 -8.44
N SER A 221 1.92 1.28 -7.72
CA SER A 221 2.87 2.40 -7.77
C SER A 221 3.88 2.35 -6.63
N SER A 222 5.15 2.43 -7.00
CA SER A 222 6.25 2.59 -6.06
C SER A 222 6.55 4.04 -5.73
N ARG A 223 7.09 4.25 -4.54
CA ARG A 223 7.70 5.52 -4.15
C ARG A 223 9.19 5.44 -4.39
N VAL A 224 9.76 6.50 -4.95
CA VAL A 224 11.18 6.62 -5.25
C VAL A 224 11.71 7.88 -4.57
N ILE A 225 12.85 7.76 -3.91
CA ILE A 225 13.59 8.86 -3.28
C ILE A 225 15.00 8.84 -3.84
N GLU A 226 15.42 9.95 -4.44
CA GLU A 226 16.77 10.13 -4.96
C GLU A 226 17.52 11.10 -4.04
N TRP A 227 18.79 10.82 -3.76
CA TRP A 227 19.69 11.74 -3.06
C TRP A 227 21.08 11.72 -3.69
N GLY A 228 21.76 12.87 -3.68
CA GLY A 228 23.13 12.97 -4.17
C GLY A 228 24.12 12.33 -3.21
N ASN A 229 25.25 11.86 -3.72
CA ASN A 229 26.43 11.69 -2.89
C ASN A 229 26.94 13.10 -2.57
N GLU A 230 26.76 13.58 -1.33
CA GLU A 230 27.51 14.75 -0.87
C GLU A 230 29.00 14.37 -0.88
N ILE A 231 29.67 14.68 -1.98
CA ILE A 231 31.11 14.85 -1.98
C ILE A 231 31.33 16.16 -1.22
N GLU A 232 31.49 16.09 0.11
CA GLU A 232 32.30 17.08 0.81
C GLU A 232 33.73 16.94 0.27
N GLU A 233 34.03 17.65 -0.82
CA GLU A 233 35.40 17.98 -1.18
C GLU A 233 35.64 19.48 -0.93
N VAL A 234 36.53 19.69 0.06
CA VAL A 234 37.35 20.87 0.41
C VAL A 234 36.75 21.91 1.35
#